data_AF-A0A7T7UW24-F1
#
_entry.id   AF-A0A7T7UW24-F1
#
_cell.length_a   1.000
_cell.length_b   1.000
_cell.length_c   1.000
_cell.angle_alpha   90.00
_cell.angle_beta   90.00
_cell.angle_gamma   90.00
#
_symmetry.space_group_name_H-M   'P 1'
#
loop_
_entity.id
_entity.type
_entity.pdbx_description
1 polymer ?
#
loop_
_entity_poly.entity_id
_entity_poly.type
_entity_poly.pdbx_seq_one_letter_code
_entity_poly.pdbx_strand_id
1 'polypeptide(L)'
;MNTALLYINTKFAKLFLLLSLIILSLSSCENRDTPVSFNPPGWIKGEWNANGTIKYNFSDHDFVVTADGTRFSYGSLINGNKSFINVIKNTSSEYIFEIVNYDMTDVFNVPGINRNSYRQNVPTRSLYFEFKRKSDNIMTDRTHILRRY
;
A
#
# COMPACT_ATOMS: atom_id res chain seq x y z
N MET A 1 -42.17 30.57 -36.20
CA MET A 1 -41.28 30.05 -35.14
C MET A 1 -41.38 28.52 -35.16
N ASN A 2 -40.36 27.84 -35.68
CA ASN A 2 -40.42 26.39 -35.97
C ASN A 2 -40.18 25.57 -34.69
N THR A 3 -41.25 25.19 -34.01
CA THR A 3 -41.23 24.44 -32.74
C THR A 3 -40.69 23.01 -32.87
N ALA A 4 -40.69 22.45 -34.09
CA ALA A 4 -40.15 21.12 -34.38
C ALA A 4 -38.62 21.03 -34.20
N LEU A 5 -37.87 22.09 -34.54
CA LEU A 5 -36.40 22.11 -34.44
C LEU A 5 -35.91 22.18 -32.98
N LEU A 6 -36.66 22.87 -32.11
CA LEU A 6 -36.33 22.97 -30.68
C LEU A 6 -36.57 21.64 -29.93
N TYR A 7 -37.60 20.89 -30.35
CA TYR A 7 -37.96 19.61 -29.72
C TYR A 7 -36.96 18.48 -30.00
N ILE A 8 -36.33 18.48 -31.18
CA ILE A 8 -35.30 17.49 -31.55
C ILE A 8 -34.02 17.70 -30.71
N ASN A 9 -33.58 18.95 -30.55
CA ASN A 9 -32.37 19.29 -29.79
C ASN A 9 -32.42 18.85 -28.32
N THR A 10 -33.59 18.93 -27.67
CA THR A 10 -33.72 18.57 -26.25
C THR A 10 -33.70 17.05 -26.00
N LYS A 11 -34.14 16.23 -26.97
CA LYS A 11 -34.08 14.76 -26.86
C LYS A 11 -32.65 14.23 -27.03
N PHE A 12 -31.91 14.77 -28.00
CA PHE A 12 -30.51 14.40 -28.21
C PHE A 12 -29.61 14.85 -27.05
N ALA A 13 -29.83 16.04 -26.50
CA ALA A 13 -29.08 16.52 -25.33
C ALA A 13 -29.31 15.63 -24.09
N LYS A 14 -30.54 15.17 -23.85
CA LYS A 14 -30.86 14.24 -22.76
C LYS A 14 -30.20 12.88 -22.93
N LEU A 15 -30.17 12.35 -24.16
CA LEU A 15 -29.52 11.08 -24.47
C LEU A 15 -27.99 11.19 -24.27
N PHE A 16 -27.39 12.31 -24.69
CA PHE A 16 -25.96 12.56 -24.53
C PHE A 16 -25.57 12.70 -23.05
N LEU A 17 -26.38 13.40 -22.25
CA LEU A 17 -26.18 13.50 -20.80
C LEU A 17 -26.31 12.14 -20.11
N LEU A 18 -27.30 11.32 -20.48
CA LEU A 18 -27.46 9.98 -19.92
C LEU A 18 -26.24 9.08 -20.23
N LEU A 19 -25.74 9.15 -21.46
CA LEU A 19 -24.57 8.38 -21.90
C LEU A 19 -23.30 8.81 -21.15
N SER A 20 -23.13 10.12 -20.91
CA SER A 20 -21.99 10.63 -20.13
C SER A 20 -22.03 10.18 -18.66
N LEU A 21 -23.21 10.05 -18.06
CA LEU A 21 -23.38 9.53 -16.71
C LEU A 21 -22.99 8.04 -16.61
N ILE A 22 -23.32 7.25 -17.63
CA ILE A 22 -23.01 5.81 -17.67
C ILE A 22 -21.49 5.60 -17.79
N ILE A 23 -20.80 6.38 -18.63
CA ILE A 23 -19.34 6.28 -18.81
C ILE A 23 -18.60 6.66 -17.50
N LEU A 24 -19.08 7.69 -16.79
CA LEU A 24 -18.52 8.08 -15.49
C LEU A 24 -18.83 7.05 -14.38
N SER A 25 -19.93 6.29 -14.49
CA SER A 25 -20.26 5.24 -13.51
C SER A 25 -19.43 3.97 -13.67
N LEU A 26 -18.86 3.73 -14.85
CA LEU A 26 -18.04 2.55 -15.15
C LEU A 26 -16.56 2.70 -14.73
N SER A 27 -16.11 3.91 -14.38
CA SER A 27 -14.71 4.21 -14.05
C SER A 27 -14.35 4.00 -12.57
N SER A 28 -15.27 3.52 -11.74
CA SER A 28 -15.02 3.25 -10.32
C SER A 28 -15.24 1.78 -9.97
N CYS A 29 -14.57 0.88 -10.67
CA CYS A 29 -14.25 -0.44 -10.15
C CYS A 29 -12.74 -0.48 -9.89
N GLU A 30 -12.33 0.06 -8.75
CA GLU A 30 -10.97 -0.09 -8.24
C GLU A 30 -10.79 -1.58 -7.94
N ASN A 31 -10.13 -2.29 -8.86
CA ASN A 31 -9.95 -3.73 -8.80
C ASN A 31 -8.93 -4.05 -7.69
N ARG A 32 -9.42 -4.16 -6.45
CA ARG A 32 -8.62 -4.37 -5.24
C ARG A 32 -8.07 -5.80 -5.11
N ASP A 33 -8.42 -6.70 -6.04
CA ASP A 33 -8.14 -8.13 -5.94
C ASP A 33 -7.00 -8.61 -6.85
N THR A 34 -6.37 -7.74 -7.63
CA THR A 34 -5.10 -8.11 -8.31
C THR A 34 -3.92 -7.91 -7.38
N PRO A 35 -3.14 -8.97 -7.05
CA PRO A 35 -1.91 -8.83 -6.28
C PRO A 35 -0.97 -7.88 -7.02
N VAL A 36 -0.76 -6.69 -6.47
CA VAL A 36 0.18 -5.72 -7.02
C VAL A 36 1.57 -6.10 -6.53
N SER A 37 2.47 -6.36 -7.46
CA SER A 37 3.90 -6.51 -7.17
C SER A 37 4.40 -5.29 -6.40
N PHE A 38 5.15 -5.50 -5.31
CA PHE A 38 5.70 -4.38 -4.55
C PHE A 38 6.63 -3.53 -5.41
N ASN A 39 6.25 -2.29 -5.63
CA ASN A 39 7.09 -1.31 -6.29
C ASN A 39 6.94 0.03 -5.55
N PRO A 40 7.81 0.31 -4.57
CA PRO A 40 7.69 1.52 -3.77
C PRO A 40 7.97 2.78 -4.62
N PRO A 41 7.46 3.96 -4.22
CA PRO A 41 7.69 5.20 -4.95
C PRO A 41 9.19 5.53 -5.03
N GLY A 42 9.62 6.15 -6.12
CA GLY A 42 11.05 6.39 -6.39
C GLY A 42 11.80 7.13 -5.27
N TRP A 43 11.13 8.04 -4.56
CA TRP A 43 11.76 8.82 -3.50
C TRP A 43 12.19 7.98 -2.28
N ILE A 44 11.49 6.86 -1.99
CA ILE A 44 11.79 6.03 -0.82
C ILE A 44 12.75 4.89 -1.14
N LYS A 45 13.10 4.68 -2.42
CA LYS A 45 14.06 3.65 -2.81
C LYS A 45 15.43 3.92 -2.22
N GLY A 46 16.15 2.84 -1.89
CA GLY A 46 17.46 2.89 -1.25
C GLY A 46 17.39 2.80 0.28
N GLU A 47 18.49 3.18 0.92
CA GLU A 47 18.71 2.99 2.34
C GLU A 47 18.22 4.17 3.19
N TRP A 48 17.60 3.84 4.31
CA TRP A 48 17.06 4.79 5.26
C TRP A 48 17.41 4.40 6.69
N ASN A 49 17.77 5.39 7.49
CA ASN A 49 17.96 5.25 8.92
C ASN A 49 16.70 5.74 9.65
N ALA A 50 16.14 4.87 10.48
CA ALA A 50 15.09 5.20 11.43
C ALA A 50 15.62 5.09 12.85
N ASN A 51 15.56 6.21 13.58
CA ASN A 51 15.89 6.30 15.00
C ASN A 51 17.29 5.77 15.38
N GLY A 52 18.25 5.73 14.46
CA GLY A 52 19.66 5.38 14.69
C GLY A 52 19.95 3.87 14.73
N THR A 53 19.00 3.05 15.15
CA THR A 53 19.18 1.60 15.37
C THR A 53 18.51 0.73 14.32
N ILE A 54 17.51 1.26 13.60
CA ILE A 54 16.78 0.53 12.57
C ILE A 54 17.17 1.09 11.21
N LYS A 55 17.49 0.20 10.28
CA LYS A 55 17.74 0.54 8.88
C LYS A 55 16.70 -0.12 8.00
N TYR A 56 16.21 0.63 7.03
CA TYR A 56 15.33 0.15 5.98
C TYR A 56 16.04 0.23 4.64
N ASN A 57 15.81 -0.74 3.76
CA ASN A 57 16.22 -0.65 2.37
C ASN A 57 15.03 -1.02 1.49
N PHE A 58 14.66 -0.11 0.60
CA PHE A 58 13.56 -0.29 -0.34
C PHE A 58 14.12 -0.50 -1.74
N SER A 59 13.78 -1.61 -2.36
CA SER A 59 14.10 -1.88 -3.77
C SER A 59 12.84 -2.24 -4.53
N ASP A 60 13.00 -2.41 -5.84
CA ASP A 60 11.97 -3.06 -6.63
C ASP A 60 11.75 -4.47 -6.05
N HIS A 61 10.49 -4.82 -5.80
CA HIS A 61 10.08 -6.16 -5.34
C HIS A 61 10.55 -6.57 -3.94
N ASP A 62 11.29 -5.74 -3.20
CA ASP A 62 11.73 -6.09 -1.85
C ASP A 62 11.75 -4.88 -0.92
N PHE A 63 11.43 -5.17 0.33
CA PHE A 63 11.50 -4.27 1.46
C PHE A 63 12.30 -4.99 2.54
N VAL A 64 13.42 -4.40 2.95
CA VAL A 64 14.34 -5.02 3.92
C VAL A 64 14.40 -4.18 5.17
N VAL A 65 14.30 -4.83 6.32
CA VAL A 65 14.48 -4.22 7.65
C VAL A 65 15.73 -4.82 8.28
N THR A 66 16.61 -3.97 8.80
CA THR A 66 17.76 -4.38 9.61
C THR A 66 17.67 -3.71 10.97
N ALA A 67 17.58 -4.50 12.03
CA ALA A 67 17.51 -4.03 13.41
C ALA A 67 18.33 -4.98 14.29
N ASP A 68 19.10 -4.42 15.23
CA ASP A 68 19.90 -5.18 16.21
C ASP A 68 20.76 -6.30 15.59
N GLY A 69 21.41 -6.00 14.47
CA GLY A 69 22.27 -6.95 13.74
C GLY A 69 21.51 -8.05 12.97
N THR A 70 20.18 -8.06 13.03
CA THR A 70 19.36 -9.01 12.27
C THR A 70 18.75 -8.33 11.04
N ARG A 71 18.71 -9.04 9.92
CA ARG A 71 18.18 -8.57 8.64
C ARG A 71 17.01 -9.44 8.19
N PHE A 72 15.94 -8.81 7.72
CA PHE A 72 14.77 -9.49 7.17
C PHE A 72 14.33 -8.87 5.86
N SER A 73 14.04 -9.72 4.89
CA SER A 73 13.57 -9.37 3.54
C SER A 73 12.12 -9.83 3.41
N TYR A 74 11.24 -8.92 3.01
CA TYR A 74 9.83 -9.22 2.77
C TYR A 74 9.58 -9.68 1.33
N GLY A 75 10.55 -9.59 0.42
CA GLY A 75 10.39 -9.87 -1.00
C GLY A 75 9.87 -11.28 -1.31
N SER A 76 10.28 -12.31 -0.55
CA SER A 76 9.76 -13.68 -0.74
C SER A 76 8.29 -13.82 -0.34
N LEU A 77 7.85 -13.10 0.71
CA LEU A 77 6.45 -13.07 1.15
C LEU A 77 5.59 -12.32 0.13
N ILE A 78 6.08 -11.15 -0.27
CA ILE A 78 5.44 -10.23 -1.20
C ILE A 78 5.27 -10.86 -2.60
N ASN A 79 6.31 -11.52 -3.11
CA ASN A 79 6.33 -12.02 -4.50
C ASN A 79 5.89 -13.48 -4.61
N GLY A 80 5.63 -14.17 -3.50
CA GLY A 80 5.29 -15.59 -3.48
C GLY A 80 3.82 -15.93 -3.68
N ASN A 81 2.97 -14.97 -4.10
CA ASN A 81 1.49 -15.07 -4.09
C ASN A 81 0.88 -15.39 -2.71
N LYS A 82 1.67 -15.28 -1.64
CA LYS A 82 1.22 -15.53 -0.26
C LYS A 82 0.65 -14.30 0.42
N SER A 83 0.97 -13.13 -0.13
CA SER A 83 0.62 -11.84 0.43
C SER A 83 0.25 -10.87 -0.69
N PHE A 84 -0.48 -9.81 -0.34
CA PHE A 84 -0.63 -8.64 -1.16
C PHE A 84 -0.25 -7.39 -0.38
N ILE A 85 0.05 -6.31 -1.11
CA ILE A 85 0.36 -5.02 -0.52
C ILE A 85 -0.76 -4.05 -0.85
N ASN A 86 -1.30 -3.45 0.20
CA ASN A 86 -2.27 -2.39 0.12
C ASN A 86 -1.59 -1.06 0.45
N VAL A 87 -1.37 -0.22 -0.57
CA VAL A 87 -0.81 1.12 -0.37
C VAL A 87 -1.93 2.06 0.09
N ILE A 88 -1.80 2.57 1.31
CA ILE A 88 -2.82 3.42 1.96
C ILE A 88 -2.53 4.89 1.70
N LYS A 89 -1.25 5.29 1.67
CA LYS A 89 -0.84 6.67 1.41
C LYS A 89 0.49 6.70 0.69
N ASN A 90 0.58 7.52 -0.36
CA ASN A 90 1.81 7.77 -1.09
C ASN A 90 1.89 9.25 -1.45
N THR A 91 2.80 9.97 -0.79
CA THR A 91 3.13 11.38 -1.09
C THR A 91 4.64 11.51 -1.29
N SER A 92 5.15 12.72 -1.54
CA SER A 92 6.59 12.99 -1.64
C SER A 92 7.36 12.86 -0.32
N SER A 93 6.66 12.70 0.81
CA SER A 93 7.25 12.66 2.16
C SER A 93 6.66 11.60 3.09
N GLU A 94 5.55 10.96 2.71
CA GLU A 94 4.91 9.93 3.51
C GLU A 94 4.59 8.71 2.64
N TYR A 95 4.93 7.52 3.13
CA TYR A 95 4.59 6.26 2.51
C TYR A 95 4.00 5.31 3.55
N ILE A 96 2.76 4.91 3.33
CA ILE A 96 2.00 4.06 4.24
C ILE A 96 1.46 2.89 3.45
N PHE A 97 1.77 1.67 3.89
CA PHE A 97 1.27 0.46 3.28
C PHE A 97 1.02 -0.63 4.32
N GLU A 98 0.16 -1.56 3.96
CA GLU A 98 -0.16 -2.77 4.71
C GLU A 98 0.25 -3.98 3.87
N ILE A 99 1.03 -4.89 4.44
CA ILE A 99 1.27 -6.22 3.87
C ILE A 99 0.23 -7.15 4.48
N VAL A 100 -0.59 -7.79 3.65
CA VAL A 100 -1.65 -8.71 4.10
C VAL A 100 -1.35 -10.11 3.59
N ASN A 101 -1.21 -11.09 4.48
CA ASN A 101 -1.03 -12.51 4.15
C ASN A 101 -2.39 -13.17 3.89
N TYR A 102 -2.47 -13.94 2.81
CA TYR A 102 -3.58 -14.83 2.51
C TYR A 102 -3.46 -16.17 3.26
N ASP A 103 -2.22 -16.65 3.45
CA ASP A 103 -1.93 -17.91 4.12
C ASP A 103 -1.76 -17.68 5.64
N MET A 104 -2.74 -18.17 6.41
CA MET A 104 -2.76 -18.05 7.88
C MET A 104 -1.73 -18.95 8.58
N THR A 105 -1.04 -19.82 7.85
CA THR A 105 0.00 -20.69 8.41
C THR A 105 1.38 -20.01 8.46
N ASP A 106 1.58 -18.93 7.71
CA ASP A 106 2.84 -18.18 7.64
C ASP A 106 2.82 -17.01 8.65
N VAL A 107 3.47 -17.20 9.79
CA VAL A 107 3.62 -16.16 10.83
C VAL A 107 4.65 -15.13 10.36
N PHE A 108 4.29 -13.85 10.38
CA PHE A 108 5.25 -12.78 10.14
C PHE A 108 6.34 -12.78 11.23
N ASN A 109 7.57 -13.18 10.88
CA ASN A 109 8.72 -13.01 11.75
C ASN A 109 9.34 -11.63 11.51
N VAL A 110 9.28 -10.73 12.49
CA VAL A 110 9.95 -9.41 12.43
C VAL A 110 11.18 -9.43 13.35
N PRO A 111 12.39 -9.08 12.88
CA PRO A 111 13.58 -9.04 13.74
C PRO A 111 13.69 -7.81 14.64
N GLY A 112 14.51 -7.91 15.70
CA GLY A 112 14.77 -6.81 16.65
C GLY A 112 13.85 -6.79 17.89
N ILE A 113 13.03 -7.83 18.05
CA ILE A 113 12.10 -7.92 19.17
C ILE A 113 12.79 -8.69 20.31
N ASN A 114 13.41 -7.95 21.24
CA ASN A 114 13.42 -8.43 22.62
C ASN A 114 11.97 -8.72 22.95
N ARG A 115 11.69 -9.92 23.48
CA ARG A 115 10.34 -10.44 23.73
C ARG A 115 9.51 -9.55 24.67
N ASN A 116 9.79 -8.26 24.90
CA ASN A 116 9.08 -7.37 25.82
C ASN A 116 8.67 -6.00 25.25
N SER A 117 9.15 -5.54 24.09
CA SER A 117 8.81 -4.19 23.61
C SER A 117 8.27 -4.08 22.18
N TYR A 118 8.22 -5.17 21.41
CA TYR A 118 7.38 -5.29 20.22
C TYR A 118 6.86 -6.74 20.16
N ARG A 119 6.32 -7.24 21.27
CA ARG A 119 5.77 -8.60 21.34
C ARG A 119 4.63 -8.72 20.32
N GLN A 120 4.71 -9.68 19.42
CA GLN A 120 4.10 -11.00 19.64
C GLN A 120 4.23 -11.86 18.37
N ASN A 121 4.61 -13.13 18.55
CA ASN A 121 4.29 -14.23 17.64
C ASN A 121 2.77 -14.36 17.58
N VAL A 122 2.10 -13.53 16.78
CA VAL A 122 0.67 -13.67 16.50
C VAL A 122 0.56 -14.09 15.05
N PRO A 123 -0.23 -15.12 14.71
CA PRO A 123 -0.70 -15.31 13.35
C PRO A 123 -1.63 -14.14 13.01
N THR A 124 -1.06 -13.00 12.63
CA THR A 124 -1.82 -11.85 12.14
C THR A 124 -1.84 -11.84 10.63
N ARG A 125 -3.02 -11.59 10.09
CA ARG A 125 -3.22 -11.47 8.64
C ARG A 125 -2.53 -10.26 8.04
N SER A 126 -2.13 -9.24 8.81
CA SER A 126 -1.47 -8.07 8.24
C SER A 126 -0.43 -7.37 9.12
N LEU A 127 0.55 -6.76 8.44
CA LEU A 127 1.55 -5.85 8.99
C LEU A 127 1.36 -4.46 8.38
N TYR A 128 1.31 -3.44 9.22
CA TYR A 128 1.16 -2.06 8.81
C TYR A 128 2.45 -1.28 9.02
N PHE A 129 2.86 -0.54 8.00
CA PHE A 129 4.04 0.31 8.01
C PHE A 129 3.67 1.75 7.62
N GLU A 130 4.09 2.70 8.44
CA GLU A 130 4.01 4.14 8.15
C GLU A 130 5.42 4.73 8.20
N PHE A 131 5.86 5.34 7.09
CA PHE A 131 7.14 6.01 6.97
C PHE A 131 6.95 7.49 6.67
N LYS A 132 7.71 8.34 7.36
CA LYS A 132 7.78 9.79 7.09
C LYS A 132 9.22 10.23 6.90
N ARG A 133 9.49 10.86 5.76
CA ARG A 133 10.78 11.47 5.46
C ARG A 133 11.03 12.63 6.41
N LYS A 134 12.21 12.64 7.05
CA LYS A 134 12.70 13.80 7.82
C LYS A 134 13.73 14.60 7.05
N SER A 135 14.71 13.90 6.48
CA SER A 135 15.75 14.47 5.62
C SER A 135 16.25 13.38 4.67
N ASP A 136 17.31 13.65 3.91
CA ASP A 136 17.93 12.64 3.07
C ASP A 136 18.40 11.46 3.91
N ASN A 137 17.98 10.25 3.50
CA ASN A 137 18.29 8.97 4.15
C ASN A 137 17.89 8.87 5.64
N ILE A 138 17.08 9.79 6.17
CA ILE A 138 16.56 9.75 7.54
C ILE A 138 15.03 9.81 7.52
N MET A 139 14.40 8.86 8.21
CA MET A 139 12.94 8.78 8.34
C MET A 139 12.54 8.53 9.79
N THR A 140 11.25 8.71 10.06
CA THR A 140 10.58 8.08 11.19
C THR A 140 9.68 6.98 10.68
N ASP A 141 9.64 5.88 11.42
CA ASP A 141 8.72 4.78 11.19
C ASP A 141 7.67 4.72 12.30
N ARG A 142 6.51 4.16 11.95
CA ARG A 142 5.57 3.55 12.90
C ARG A 142 5.15 2.22 12.32
N THR A 143 5.52 1.15 13.03
CA THR A 143 5.13 -0.21 12.66
C THR A 143 4.05 -0.70 13.63
N HIS A 144 2.92 -1.14 13.09
CA HIS A 144 1.80 -1.68 13.86
C HIS A 144 1.39 -3.05 13.32
N ILE A 145 1.03 -3.97 14.21
CA ILE A 145 0.42 -5.25 13.85
C ILE A 145 -1.10 -5.07 13.95
N LEU A 146 -1.80 -5.17 12.82
CA LEU A 146 -3.25 -5.07 12.80
C LEU A 146 -3.88 -6.46 12.91
N ARG A 147 -4.63 -6.69 14.00
CA ARG A 147 -5.49 -7.87 14.11
C ARG A 147 -6.83 -7.54 13.45
N ARG A 148 -7.11 -8.14 12.29
CA ARG A 148 -8.47 -8.18 11.75
C ARG A 148 -9.19 -9.36 12.41
N TYR A 149 -10.16 -9.05 13.27
CA TYR A 149 -11.07 -10.01 13.90
C TYR A 149 -12.10 -10.53 12.89
#